data_AF-A0A8H6YQ53-F1
#
_entry.id   AF-A0A8H6YQ53-F1
#
_cell.length_a   1.000
_cell.length_b   1.000
_cell.length_c   1.000
_cell.angle_alpha   90.00
_cell.angle_beta   90.00
_cell.angle_gamma   90.00
#
_symmetry.space_group_name_H-M   'P 1'
#
loop_
_entity.id
_entity.type
_entity.pdbx_description
1 polymer ?
#
loop_
_entity_poly.entity_id
_entity_poly.type
_entity_poly.pdbx_seq_one_letter_code
_entity_poly.pdbx_strand_id
1 'polypeptide(L)'
;MLLHLPAFDLRTTYFLIAGIAGVNPKVTTIGSVTFARYAVQVVLQFKINACKIPANFPTGYFPQGTTAPGQYPRSLYGTEVFKMNEKLWQLAFQLAKMAEPQFNDTMDSRRLGHPT
;
A
#
# COMPACT_ATOMS: atom_id res chain seq x y z
N MET A 1 -27.72 0.20 13.56
CA MET A 1 -26.76 -0.24 12.54
C MET A 1 -27.22 0.29 11.18
N LEU A 2 -26.53 1.30 10.64
CA LEU A 2 -26.92 2.00 9.39
C LEU A 2 -26.92 1.11 8.13
N LEU A 3 -26.15 0.00 8.17
CA LEU A 3 -25.97 -0.92 7.05
C LEU A 3 -27.21 -1.73 6.64
N HIS A 4 -28.30 -1.70 7.42
CA HIS A 4 -29.49 -2.54 7.21
C HIS A 4 -30.72 -1.75 6.75
N LEU A 5 -30.58 -0.45 6.48
CA LEU A 5 -31.67 0.36 5.98
C LEU A 5 -31.87 0.09 4.48
N PRO A 6 -33.12 -0.14 4.00
CA PRO A 6 -33.40 -0.36 2.58
C PRO A 6 -32.95 0.78 1.65
N ALA A 7 -32.79 1.99 2.19
CA ALA A 7 -32.30 3.15 1.47
C ALA A 7 -30.78 3.13 1.19
N PHE A 8 -30.03 2.24 1.84
CA PHE A 8 -28.58 2.13 1.71
C PHE A 8 -28.21 0.91 0.86
N ASP A 9 -28.54 0.97 -0.44
CA ASP A 9 -28.15 -0.05 -1.42
C ASP A 9 -26.71 0.17 -1.89
N LEU A 10 -25.80 -0.70 -1.45
CA LEU A 10 -24.37 -0.65 -1.79
C LEU A 10 -24.00 -1.52 -3.00
N ARG A 11 -24.97 -2.14 -3.69
CA ARG A 11 -24.71 -3.03 -4.83
C ARG A 11 -23.94 -2.37 -5.98
N THR A 12 -24.07 -1.05 -6.11
CA THR A 12 -23.37 -0.21 -7.09
C THR A 12 -22.56 0.90 -6.42
N THR A 13 -21.77 0.56 -5.40
CA THR A 13 -20.85 1.48 -4.74
C THR A 13 -19.40 1.07 -4.97
N TYR A 14 -18.55 2.05 -5.27
CA TYR A 14 -17.11 1.87 -5.48
C TYR A 14 -16.33 2.76 -4.52
N PHE A 15 -15.27 2.21 -3.93
CA PHE A 15 -14.39 2.94 -3.04
C PHE A 15 -13.09 3.28 -3.77
N LEU A 16 -12.71 4.55 -3.74
CA LEU A 16 -11.41 5.03 -4.18
C LEU A 16 -10.66 5.56 -2.96
N ILE A 17 -9.48 4.99 -2.71
CA ILE A 17 -8.61 5.40 -1.60
C ILE A 17 -7.44 6.17 -2.21
N ALA A 18 -7.34 7.46 -1.89
CA ALA A 18 -6.25 8.32 -2.32
C ALA A 18 -5.46 8.80 -1.10
N GLY A 19 -4.14 8.86 -1.21
CA GLY A 19 -3.26 9.26 -0.12
C GLY A 19 -1.80 9.33 -0.55
N ILE A 20 -0.94 9.70 0.40
CA ILE A 20 0.51 9.72 0.21
C ILE A 20 1.14 8.45 0.79
N ALA A 21 2.12 7.90 0.09
CA ALA A 21 2.84 6.71 0.53
C ALA A 21 4.32 6.82 0.21
N GLY A 22 5.14 6.13 1.02
CA GLY A 22 6.55 5.94 0.72
C GLY A 22 6.73 4.92 -0.41
N VAL A 23 7.74 5.16 -1.24
CA VAL A 23 8.01 4.32 -2.42
C VAL A 23 9.51 4.21 -2.64
N ASN A 24 9.95 3.13 -3.28
CA ASN A 24 11.35 2.90 -3.54
C ASN A 24 11.90 4.00 -4.48
N PRO A 25 12.89 4.80 -4.04
CA PRO A 25 13.40 5.93 -4.81
C PRO A 25 14.14 5.51 -6.09
N LYS A 26 14.51 4.23 -6.24
CA LYS A 26 15.11 3.71 -7.48
C LYS A 26 14.12 3.58 -8.62
N VAL A 27 12.81 3.60 -8.36
CA VAL A 27 11.77 3.35 -9.37
C VAL A 27 10.78 4.51 -9.53
N THR A 28 10.81 5.51 -8.64
CA THR A 28 9.94 6.69 -8.74
C THR A 28 10.46 7.83 -7.87
N THR A 29 9.96 9.04 -8.09
CA THR A 29 10.40 10.27 -7.41
C THR A 29 9.29 10.90 -6.58
N ILE A 30 9.64 11.85 -5.71
CA ILE A 30 8.67 12.65 -4.96
C ILE A 30 7.71 13.35 -5.93
N GLY A 31 6.44 13.45 -5.55
CA GLY A 31 5.39 14.04 -6.40
C GLY A 31 4.85 13.12 -7.50
N SER A 32 5.40 11.91 -7.64
CA SER A 32 4.88 10.91 -8.57
C SER A 32 3.55 10.32 -8.08
N VAL A 33 2.65 10.06 -9.03
CA VAL A 33 1.38 9.37 -8.78
C VAL A 33 1.53 7.89 -9.15
N THR A 34 1.11 7.00 -8.26
CA THR A 34 1.16 5.55 -8.49
C THR A 34 -0.20 4.90 -8.23
N PHE A 35 -0.50 3.83 -8.97
CA PHE A 35 -1.74 3.08 -8.87
C PHE A 35 -1.48 1.64 -8.46
N ALA A 36 -1.87 1.26 -7.24
CA ALA A 36 -1.71 -0.09 -6.74
C ALA A 36 -2.63 -1.08 -7.45
N ARG A 37 -2.08 -2.21 -7.93
CA ARG A 37 -2.85 -3.34 -8.47
C ARG A 37 -3.23 -4.36 -7.40
N TYR A 38 -2.48 -4.37 -6.31
CA TYR A 38 -2.66 -5.26 -5.17
C TYR A 38 -2.50 -4.47 -3.88
N ALA A 39 -3.35 -4.75 -2.91
CA ALA A 39 -3.17 -4.34 -1.52
C ALA A 39 -2.77 -5.56 -0.71
N VAL A 40 -1.61 -5.50 -0.06
CA VAL A 40 -1.10 -6.58 0.78
C VAL A 40 -1.12 -6.09 2.23
N GLN A 41 -1.89 -6.77 3.08
CA GLN A 41 -1.85 -6.52 4.52
C GLN A 41 -0.80 -7.42 5.17
N VAL A 42 0.04 -6.80 6.00
CA VAL A 42 1.16 -7.45 6.69
C VAL A 42 0.96 -7.48 8.20
N VAL A 43 -0.22 -7.08 8.68
CA VAL A 43 -0.50 -6.82 10.10
C VAL A 43 -0.48 -8.06 10.99
N LEU A 44 -0.66 -9.25 10.40
CA LEU A 44 -0.62 -10.54 11.09
C LEU A 44 0.82 -10.99 11.38
N GLN A 45 1.74 -10.06 11.61
CA GLN A 45 3.13 -10.34 11.95
C GLN A 45 3.37 -9.99 13.39
N PHE A 46 4.08 -10.86 14.09
CA PHE A 46 4.65 -10.53 15.38
C PHE A 46 5.85 -9.61 15.18
N LYS A 47 5.95 -8.61 16.07
CA LYS A 47 7.08 -7.70 16.14
C LYS A 47 7.71 -7.80 17.52
N ILE A 48 8.97 -8.19 17.56
CA ILE A 48 9.80 -8.04 18.75
C ILE A 48 10.29 -6.59 18.81
N ASN A 49 10.26 -6.02 20.01
CA ASN A 49 10.86 -4.71 20.26
C ASN A 49 12.34 -4.72 19.80
N ALA A 50 12.77 -3.68 19.07
CA ALA A 50 14.11 -3.59 18.49
C ALA A 50 15.24 -3.88 19.48
N CYS A 51 15.11 -3.45 20.74
CA CYS A 51 16.12 -3.68 21.78
C CYS A 51 16.20 -5.13 22.29
N LYS A 52 15.20 -5.96 21.99
CA LYS A 52 15.06 -7.34 22.46
C LYS A 52 15.15 -8.37 21.32
N ILE A 53 15.54 -7.94 20.11
CA ILE A 53 15.72 -8.85 18.99
C ILE A 53 16.89 -9.79 19.33
N PRO A 54 16.70 -11.12 19.29
CA PRO A 54 17.78 -12.08 19.47
C PRO A 54 18.90 -11.86 18.44
N ALA A 55 20.17 -12.03 18.82
CA ALA A 55 21.31 -11.77 17.93
C ALA A 55 21.32 -12.65 16.67
N ASN A 56 20.66 -13.82 16.71
CA ASN A 56 20.51 -14.74 15.60
C ASN A 56 19.33 -14.41 14.67
N PHE A 57 18.55 -13.36 14.94
CA PHE A 57 17.40 -12.97 14.11
C PHE A 57 17.79 -11.81 13.18
N PRO A 58 17.59 -11.96 11.85
CA PRO A 58 17.89 -10.89 10.90
C PRO A 58 16.90 -9.71 11.01
N THR A 59 15.73 -9.95 11.59
CA THR A 59 14.67 -8.96 11.79
C THR A 59 13.81 -9.34 12.98
N GLY A 60 13.21 -8.34 13.63
CA GLY A 60 12.23 -8.54 14.71
C GLY A 60 10.84 -8.92 14.24
N TYR A 61 10.61 -8.96 12.92
CA TYR A 61 9.32 -9.32 12.33
C TYR A 61 9.27 -10.79 11.92
N PHE A 62 8.22 -11.49 12.31
CA PHE A 62 7.94 -12.85 11.82
C PHE A 62 6.44 -13.12 11.72
N PRO A 63 6.00 -14.01 10.82
CA PRO A 63 4.58 -14.26 10.60
C PRO A 63 3.87 -14.85 11.83
N GLN A 64 2.58 -14.55 11.95
CA GLN A 64 1.73 -15.19 12.96
C GLN A 64 1.69 -16.71 12.76
N GLY A 65 1.80 -17.44 13.87
CA GLY A 65 1.89 -18.89 13.88
C GLY A 65 3.28 -19.46 13.62
N THR A 66 4.31 -18.61 13.52
CA THR A 66 5.72 -19.02 13.45
C THR A 66 6.50 -18.57 14.68
N THR A 67 7.71 -19.11 14.88
CA THR A 67 8.58 -18.78 16.03
C THR A 67 9.86 -18.07 15.61
N ALA A 68 10.11 -17.94 14.30
CA ALA A 68 11.30 -17.29 13.78
C ALA A 68 11.02 -16.63 12.41
N PRO A 69 11.81 -15.59 12.04
CA PRO A 69 11.79 -14.99 10.71
C PRO A 69 12.07 -16.01 9.60
N GLY A 70 11.58 -15.74 8.38
CA GLY A 70 11.82 -16.57 7.21
C GLY A 70 11.02 -17.89 7.15
N GLN A 71 10.21 -18.18 8.18
CA GLN A 71 9.30 -19.32 8.16
C GLN A 71 8.00 -18.99 7.42
N TYR A 72 7.46 -19.97 6.69
CA TYR A 72 6.16 -19.82 6.01
C TYR A 72 5.02 -19.67 7.04
N PRO A 73 4.09 -18.72 6.86
CA PRO A 73 2.98 -18.50 7.78
C PRO A 73 2.10 -19.75 7.91
N ARG A 74 1.73 -20.13 9.14
CA ARG A 74 0.86 -21.29 9.38
C ARG A 74 -0.61 -20.92 9.58
N SER A 75 -0.89 -19.64 9.82
CA SER A 75 -2.24 -19.10 9.98
C SER A 75 -2.50 -18.09 8.87
N LEU A 76 -3.46 -18.39 8.01
CA LEU A 76 -3.90 -17.52 6.92
C LEU A 76 -5.41 -17.27 7.07
N TYR A 77 -5.80 -16.00 7.04
CA TYR A 77 -7.19 -15.55 7.13
C TYR A 77 -7.84 -15.39 5.75
N GLY A 78 -7.07 -15.47 4.66
CA GLY A 78 -7.57 -15.34 3.28
C GLY A 78 -7.87 -13.89 2.88
N THR A 79 -7.47 -12.92 3.70
CA THR A 79 -7.64 -11.49 3.44
C THR A 79 -6.30 -10.79 3.21
N GLU A 80 -5.18 -11.52 3.22
CA GLU A 80 -3.82 -10.96 3.21
C GLU A 80 -3.51 -10.19 1.93
N VAL A 81 -4.11 -10.59 0.81
CA VAL A 81 -3.88 -10.00 -0.51
C VAL A 81 -5.21 -9.73 -1.18
N PHE A 82 -5.47 -8.47 -1.49
CA PHE A 82 -6.60 -8.05 -2.29
C PHE A 82 -6.11 -7.59 -3.66
N LYS A 83 -6.63 -8.22 -4.72
CA LYS A 83 -6.43 -7.76 -6.09
C LYS A 83 -7.48 -6.69 -6.41
N MET A 84 -7.04 -5.57 -6.96
CA MET A 84 -7.94 -4.51 -7.41
C MET A 84 -8.78 -4.99 -8.61
N ASN A 85 -10.01 -4.48 -8.74
CA ASN A 85 -10.82 -4.72 -9.92
C ASN A 85 -10.13 -4.10 -11.15
N GLU A 86 -9.75 -4.94 -12.11
CA GLU A 86 -8.94 -4.52 -13.27
C GLU A 86 -9.66 -3.45 -14.12
N LYS A 87 -10.98 -3.55 -14.30
CA LYS A 87 -11.75 -2.58 -15.10
C LYS A 87 -11.77 -1.20 -14.43
N LEU A 88 -12.00 -1.16 -13.12
CA LEU A 88 -11.99 0.10 -12.36
C LEU A 88 -10.58 0.68 -12.28
N TRP A 89 -9.56 -0.17 -12.13
CA TRP A 89 -8.17 0.23 -12.11
C TRP A 89 -7.77 0.89 -13.45
N GLN A 90 -8.12 0.27 -14.58
CA GLN A 90 -7.85 0.81 -15.91
C GLN A 90 -8.57 2.14 -16.14
N LEU A 91 -9.84 2.24 -15.73
CA LEU A 91 -10.61 3.48 -15.81
C LEU A 91 -9.93 4.59 -15.00
N ALA A 92 -9.59 4.33 -13.74
CA ALA A 92 -8.93 5.31 -12.87
C ALA A 92 -7.57 5.76 -13.44
N PHE A 93 -6.80 4.82 -13.99
CA PHE A 93 -5.53 5.12 -14.64
C PHE A 93 -5.70 6.00 -15.88
N GLN A 94 -6.68 5.71 -16.74
CA GLN A 94 -6.96 6.52 -17.93
C GLN A 94 -7.39 7.94 -17.56
N LEU A 95 -8.27 8.08 -16.57
CA LEU A 95 -8.71 9.39 -16.08
C LEU A 95 -7.53 10.19 -15.50
N ALA A 96 -6.67 9.54 -14.72
CA ALA A 96 -5.50 10.19 -14.14
C ALA A 96 -4.49 10.65 -15.19
N LYS A 97 -4.33 9.89 -16.29
CA LYS A 97 -3.47 10.31 -17.42
C LYS A 97 -3.97 11.55 -18.16
N MET A 98 -5.28 11.83 -18.10
CA MET A 98 -5.87 13.00 -18.74
C MET A 98 -5.84 14.24 -17.84
N ALA A 99 -5.56 14.07 -16.54
CA ALA A 99 -5.52 15.17 -15.59
C ALA A 99 -4.24 15.98 -15.75
N GLU A 100 -4.37 17.30 -15.81
CA GLU A 100 -3.22 18.20 -15.74
C GLU A 100 -2.73 18.28 -14.28
N PRO A 101 -1.44 18.00 -14.03
CA PRO A 101 -0.87 18.12 -12.70
C PRO A 101 -0.84 19.60 -12.27
N GLN A 102 -1.59 19.93 -11.22
CA GLN A 102 -1.55 21.26 -10.60
C GLN A 102 -0.51 21.24 -9.47
N PHE A 103 0.75 21.47 -9.81
CA PHE A 103 1.82 21.61 -8.82
C PHE A 103 1.90 23.08 -8.38
N ASN A 104 1.59 23.37 -7.12
CA ASN A 104 1.88 24.67 -6.51
C ASN A 104 3.27 24.64 -5.86
N ASP A 105 4.31 24.66 -6.68
CA ASP A 105 5.68 24.62 -6.21
C ASP A 105 6.14 26.02 -5.81
N THR A 106 5.77 26.46 -4.60
CA THR A 106 6.37 27.63 -3.94
C THR A 106 7.63 27.28 -3.13
N MET A 107 8.10 26.03 -3.18
CA MET A 107 9.29 25.56 -2.47
C MET A 107 10.34 25.04 -3.45
N ASP A 108 11.23 25.95 -3.84
CA ASP A 108 12.59 25.81 -4.38
C ASP A 108 12.97 24.46 -5.02
N SER A 109 13.14 24.52 -6.34
CA SER A 109 13.66 23.50 -7.24
C SER A 109 15.07 23.04 -6.88
N ARG A 110 15.22 22.11 -5.93
CA ARG A 110 16.44 21.31 -5.79
C ARG A 110 16.29 20.00 -6.53
N ARG A 111 16.47 20.12 -7.86
CA ARG A 111 16.84 19.02 -8.75
C ARG A 111 17.97 18.22 -8.11
N LEU A 112 17.67 17.05 -7.54
CA LEU A 112 18.68 16.01 -7.33
C LEU A 112 18.98 15.40 -8.69
N GLY A 113 19.84 16.09 -9.43
CA GLY A 113 20.49 15.52 -10.60
C GLY A 113 21.28 14.29 -10.16
N HIS A 114 20.91 13.14 -10.70
CA HIS A 114 21.81 12.00 -10.82
C HIS A 114 22.00 11.73 -12.32
N PRO A 115 23.24 11.76 -12.83
CA PRO A 115 23.53 11.56 -14.24
C PRO A 115 23.48 10.07 -14.60
N THR A 116 22.94 9.79 -15.78
CA THR A 116 23.36 8.70 -16.66
C THR A 116 23.53 9.29 -18.05
#